data_AF-A0A949R4R8-F1
#
_entry.id   AF-A0A949R4R8-F1
#
_cell.length_a   1.000
_cell.length_b   1.000
_cell.length_c   1.000
_cell.angle_alpha   90.00
_cell.angle_beta   90.00
_cell.angle_gamma   90.00
#
_symmetry.space_group_name_H-M   'P 1'
#
loop_
_entity.id
_entity.type
_entity.pdbx_description
1 polymer ?
#
loop_
_entity_poly.entity_id
_entity_poly.type
_entity_poly.pdbx_seq_one_letter_code
_entity_poly.pdbx_strand_id
1 'polypeptide(L)'
;MLVTTNSVKWYLIILLIFVTTLFAGCVQTTPAPIATAEIDPIFTRPIPTATELLPTHTPTPLPPLPTCTSLPVTYIFIIDESVYNDVDAGIELGAKGAIRALQQAMDDYHPEWGQEVDLAGYLWDHSAAQMIGVNPRVLLVTAGVALDWQAFKNHDLGDISQVGVTLTQHYREFRFNEALQALYPQIANAASYALYAFFNYDLKKLNVWQLEYDRMFGDIQPRINTEGC
;
A
#
# COMPACT_ATOMS: atom_id res chain seq x y z
N MET A 1 54.10 6.35 0.62
CA MET A 1 54.33 6.00 -0.79
C MET A 1 53.61 4.68 -1.06
N LEU A 2 52.65 4.69 -1.99
CA LEU A 2 52.00 3.56 -2.70
C LEU A 2 51.36 2.41 -1.89
N VAL A 3 50.03 2.50 -1.68
CA VAL A 3 49.10 1.33 -1.77
C VAL A 3 47.74 1.82 -2.29
N THR A 4 47.58 1.96 -3.62
CA THR A 4 46.26 2.16 -4.25
C THR A 4 46.27 1.56 -5.66
N THR A 5 46.24 0.23 -5.79
CA THR A 5 46.16 -0.43 -7.11
C THR A 5 45.14 -1.57 -7.20
N ASN A 6 44.44 -1.92 -6.12
CA ASN A 6 43.50 -3.05 -6.14
C ASN A 6 42.02 -2.69 -6.37
N SER A 7 41.56 -1.47 -6.08
CA SER A 7 40.13 -1.13 -6.24
C SER A 7 39.71 -0.92 -7.70
N VAL A 8 40.62 -0.48 -8.58
CA VAL A 8 40.26 -0.16 -9.99
C VAL A 8 39.96 -1.41 -10.82
N LYS A 9 40.55 -2.57 -10.46
CA LYS A 9 40.31 -3.83 -11.18
C LYS A 9 38.92 -4.41 -10.95
N TRP A 10 38.36 -4.25 -9.75
CA TRP A 10 37.03 -4.76 -9.42
C TRP A 10 35.91 -3.97 -10.10
N TYR A 11 36.05 -2.64 -10.20
CA TYR A 11 35.08 -1.80 -10.91
C TYR A 11 34.97 -2.15 -12.40
N LEU A 12 36.08 -2.48 -13.07
CA LEU A 12 36.05 -2.88 -14.48
C LEU A 12 35.35 -4.21 -14.72
N ILE A 13 35.46 -5.16 -13.78
CA ILE A 13 34.81 -6.48 -13.88
C ILE A 13 33.29 -6.34 -13.68
N ILE A 14 32.85 -5.54 -12.72
CA ILE A 14 31.42 -5.29 -12.45
C ILE A 14 30.77 -4.55 -13.64
N LEU A 15 31.46 -3.55 -14.21
CA LEU A 15 30.96 -2.81 -15.37
C LEU A 15 30.80 -3.72 -16.61
N LEU A 16 31.74 -4.65 -16.83
CA LEU A 16 31.68 -5.56 -17.98
C LEU A 16 30.50 -6.54 -17.89
N ILE A 17 30.19 -7.04 -16.69
CA ILE A 17 29.03 -7.94 -16.47
C ILE A 17 27.73 -7.17 -16.73
N PHE A 18 27.62 -5.93 -16.26
CA PHE A 18 26.40 -5.10 -16.42
C PHE A 18 26.09 -4.76 -17.88
N VAL A 19 27.12 -4.57 -18.72
CA VAL A 19 26.94 -4.29 -20.16
C VAL A 19 26.47 -5.52 -20.94
N THR A 20 26.86 -6.74 -20.52
CA THR A 20 26.45 -7.97 -21.22
C THR A 20 24.99 -8.37 -21.00
N THR A 21 24.37 -7.97 -19.89
CA THR A 21 22.96 -8.27 -19.59
C THR A 21 21.96 -7.36 -20.29
N LEU A 22 22.40 -6.21 -20.82
CA LEU A 22 21.51 -5.24 -21.49
C LEU A 22 21.15 -5.62 -22.95
N PHE A 23 21.80 -6.62 -23.55
CA PHE A 23 21.61 -6.96 -24.97
C PHE A 23 20.85 -8.27 -25.24
N ALA A 24 20.37 -8.99 -24.22
CA ALA A 24 19.80 -10.34 -24.40
C ALA A 24 18.26 -10.43 -24.39
N GLY A 25 17.53 -9.30 -24.38
CA GLY A 25 16.11 -9.32 -24.01
C GLY A 25 15.12 -8.65 -24.96
N CYS A 26 15.24 -8.80 -26.29
CA CYS A 26 14.18 -8.38 -27.22
C CYS A 26 13.76 -9.56 -28.11
N VAL A 27 12.90 -10.42 -27.57
CA VAL A 27 12.13 -11.37 -28.40
C VAL A 27 10.74 -10.76 -28.61
N GLN A 28 10.47 -10.40 -29.87
CA GLN A 28 9.21 -9.89 -30.37
C GLN A 28 8.09 -10.93 -30.22
N THR A 29 6.99 -10.54 -29.55
CA THR A 29 5.68 -11.18 -29.73
C THR A 29 4.76 -10.23 -30.48
N THR A 30 4.48 -10.59 -31.74
CA THR A 30 3.50 -9.97 -32.63
C THR A 30 2.08 -10.24 -32.11
N PRO A 31 1.21 -9.23 -31.97
CA PRO A 31 -0.22 -9.47 -31.85
C PRO A 31 -0.85 -9.62 -33.25
N ALA A 32 -1.69 -10.64 -33.40
CA ALA A 32 -2.50 -10.90 -34.58
C ALA A 32 -3.57 -9.79 -34.82
N PRO A 33 -4.04 -9.60 -36.06
CA PRO A 33 -5.07 -8.60 -36.36
C PRO A 33 -6.44 -9.02 -35.81
N ILE A 34 -7.08 -8.11 -35.06
CA ILE A 34 -8.46 -8.25 -34.61
C ILE A 34 -9.39 -7.84 -35.77
N ALA A 35 -10.37 -8.70 -36.05
CA ALA A 35 -11.38 -8.51 -37.07
C ALA A 35 -12.28 -7.30 -36.77
N THR A 36 -12.48 -6.47 -37.79
CA THR A 36 -13.40 -5.34 -37.83
C THR A 36 -14.84 -5.81 -37.70
N ALA A 37 -15.55 -5.37 -36.66
CA ALA A 37 -17.00 -5.50 -36.58
C ALA A 37 -17.65 -4.30 -37.28
N GLU A 38 -18.41 -4.61 -38.33
CA GLU A 38 -19.24 -3.72 -39.12
C GLU A 38 -20.46 -3.29 -38.28
N ILE A 39 -20.64 -1.98 -38.07
CA ILE A 39 -21.87 -1.42 -37.49
C ILE A 39 -22.43 -0.44 -38.53
N ASP A 40 -23.56 -0.83 -39.11
CA ASP A 40 -24.36 -0.06 -40.05
C ASP A 40 -25.73 0.30 -39.39
N PRO A 41 -26.54 1.23 -39.94
CA PRO A 41 -26.71 2.54 -39.31
C PRO A 41 -28.09 2.81 -38.68
N ILE A 42 -28.05 3.72 -37.70
CA ILE A 42 -28.98 4.81 -37.36
C ILE A 42 -30.44 4.65 -37.83
N PHE A 43 -31.33 4.39 -36.86
CA PHE A 43 -32.76 4.58 -37.02
C PHE A 43 -33.18 5.90 -36.36
N THR A 44 -33.49 6.90 -37.18
CA THR A 44 -34.05 8.21 -36.78
C THR A 44 -35.49 8.05 -36.34
N ARG A 45 -35.79 8.39 -35.08
CA ARG A 45 -37.16 8.48 -34.54
C ARG A 45 -37.61 9.95 -34.49
N PRO A 46 -38.85 10.29 -34.88
CA PRO A 46 -39.32 11.67 -34.92
C PRO A 46 -39.52 12.28 -33.53
N ILE A 47 -39.20 13.56 -33.44
CA ILE A 47 -39.30 14.45 -32.27
C ILE A 47 -40.77 14.79 -32.01
N PRO A 48 -41.29 14.57 -30.78
CA PRO A 48 -42.55 15.17 -30.37
C PRO A 48 -42.34 16.59 -29.82
N THR A 49 -43.26 17.46 -30.22
CA THR A 49 -43.44 18.89 -29.89
C THR A 49 -43.42 19.18 -28.38
N ALA A 50 -42.61 20.16 -27.97
CA ALA A 50 -42.55 20.65 -26.61
C ALA A 50 -43.73 21.59 -26.31
N THR A 51 -44.56 21.23 -25.31
CA THR A 51 -45.46 22.17 -24.63
C THR A 51 -44.68 22.84 -23.50
N GLU A 52 -44.59 24.15 -23.54
CA GLU A 52 -43.90 24.96 -22.54
C GLU A 52 -44.74 25.02 -21.24
N LEU A 53 -44.25 24.37 -20.19
CA LEU A 53 -44.81 24.46 -18.83
C LEU A 53 -43.92 25.39 -18.00
N LEU A 54 -44.53 26.44 -17.47
CA LEU A 54 -43.92 27.43 -16.57
C LEU A 54 -43.37 26.72 -15.29
N PRO A 55 -42.09 26.88 -14.92
CA PRO A 55 -41.55 26.20 -13.75
C PRO A 55 -42.00 26.90 -12.48
N THR A 56 -42.82 26.21 -11.68
CA THR A 56 -42.99 26.51 -10.25
C THR A 56 -41.77 25.96 -9.53
N HIS A 57 -40.83 26.82 -9.14
CA HIS A 57 -39.71 26.44 -8.28
C HIS A 57 -40.23 26.15 -6.87
N THR A 58 -40.63 24.90 -6.65
CA THR A 58 -40.72 24.33 -5.31
C THR A 58 -39.28 24.05 -4.87
N PRO A 59 -38.82 24.50 -3.68
CA PRO A 59 -37.51 24.16 -3.19
C PRO A 59 -37.45 22.64 -2.98
N THR A 60 -36.74 21.95 -3.88
CA THR A 60 -36.38 20.55 -3.70
C THR A 60 -35.58 20.46 -2.40
N PRO A 61 -35.99 19.63 -1.43
CA PRO A 61 -35.14 19.34 -0.29
C PRO A 61 -33.79 18.84 -0.81
N LEU A 62 -32.71 19.48 -0.38
CA LEU A 62 -31.36 19.02 -0.65
C LEU A 62 -31.29 17.52 -0.34
N PRO A 63 -30.76 16.66 -1.22
CA PRO A 63 -30.53 15.27 -0.86
C PRO A 63 -29.72 15.27 0.45
N PRO A 64 -30.13 14.48 1.47
CA PRO A 64 -29.33 14.35 2.67
C PRO A 64 -27.91 13.93 2.26
N LEU A 65 -26.90 14.53 2.92
CA LEU A 65 -25.51 14.11 2.74
C LEU A 65 -25.44 12.58 2.83
N PRO A 66 -24.62 11.92 1.99
CA PRO A 66 -24.52 10.47 1.97
C PRO A 66 -24.23 10.00 3.39
N THR A 67 -25.24 9.37 3.99
CA THR A 67 -25.11 8.82 5.33
C THR A 67 -24.23 7.60 5.17
N CYS A 68 -23.05 7.55 5.82
CA CYS A 68 -22.18 6.37 5.82
C CYS A 68 -23.01 5.14 6.17
N THR A 69 -23.36 4.36 5.14
CA THR A 69 -24.15 3.16 5.30
C THR A 69 -23.29 2.16 6.07
N SER A 70 -23.70 1.83 7.30
CA SER A 70 -23.01 0.78 8.06
C SER A 70 -23.10 -0.53 7.28
N LEU A 71 -21.96 -1.04 6.83
CA LEU A 71 -21.88 -2.26 6.02
C LEU A 71 -22.34 -3.48 6.86
N PRO A 72 -23.36 -4.25 6.43
CA PRO A 72 -23.80 -5.41 7.19
C PRO A 72 -22.99 -6.67 6.82
N VAL A 73 -22.82 -7.55 7.83
CA VAL A 73 -22.03 -8.80 7.86
C VAL A 73 -20.52 -8.58 7.79
N THR A 74 -19.96 -8.13 8.92
CA THR A 74 -18.52 -8.02 9.24
C THR A 74 -17.63 -7.65 8.05
N TYR A 75 -17.88 -6.49 7.46
CA TYR A 75 -17.00 -5.93 6.44
C TYR A 75 -15.62 -5.69 7.05
N ILE A 76 -14.59 -6.31 6.48
CA ILE A 76 -13.22 -6.19 6.95
C ILE A 76 -12.59 -5.00 6.23
N PHE A 77 -12.55 -3.88 6.95
CA PHE A 77 -11.84 -2.68 6.54
C PHE A 77 -10.82 -2.31 7.62
N ILE A 78 -9.55 -2.60 7.32
CA ILE A 78 -8.46 -2.44 8.28
C ILE A 78 -7.76 -1.10 8.09
N ILE A 79 -7.38 -0.80 6.85
CA ILE A 79 -6.66 0.41 6.48
C ILE A 79 -7.05 0.84 5.06
N ASP A 80 -7.06 2.15 4.85
CA ASP A 80 -7.24 2.75 3.54
C ASP A 80 -6.05 2.44 2.62
N GLU A 81 -6.35 2.22 1.34
CA GLU A 81 -5.35 1.83 0.35
C GLU A 81 -4.35 2.95 0.06
N SER A 82 -4.76 4.22 0.15
CA SER A 82 -3.85 5.36 -0.02
C SER A 82 -2.82 5.41 1.11
N VAL A 83 -3.26 5.23 2.35
CA VAL A 83 -2.39 5.20 3.53
C VAL A 83 -1.42 4.03 3.45
N TYR A 84 -1.91 2.84 3.07
CA TYR A 84 -1.08 1.64 2.93
C TYR A 84 0.06 1.83 1.90
N ASN A 85 -0.23 2.47 0.77
CA ASN A 85 0.72 2.65 -0.33
C ASN A 85 1.58 3.91 -0.19
N ASP A 86 1.36 4.74 0.84
CA ASP A 86 2.13 5.95 1.08
C ASP A 86 3.51 5.62 1.67
N VAL A 87 4.42 5.19 0.79
CA VAL A 87 5.82 4.91 1.14
C VAL A 87 6.58 6.14 1.60
N ASP A 88 6.09 7.33 1.23
CA ASP A 88 6.64 8.62 1.58
C ASP A 88 5.93 9.23 2.82
N ALA A 89 5.21 8.45 3.62
CA ALA A 89 4.45 8.95 4.76
C ALA A 89 5.31 9.76 5.75
N GLY A 90 5.06 11.07 5.83
CA GLY A 90 5.85 12.01 6.63
C GLY A 90 6.90 12.79 5.84
N ILE A 91 6.98 12.64 4.51
CA ILE A 91 7.96 13.33 3.66
C ILE A 91 7.82 14.85 3.70
N GLU A 92 6.65 15.38 4.06
CA GLU A 92 6.43 16.80 4.29
C GLU A 92 7.30 17.37 5.42
N LEU A 93 7.77 16.51 6.33
CA LEU A 93 8.74 16.83 7.38
C LEU A 93 10.20 16.66 6.91
N GLY A 94 10.40 16.17 5.68
CA GLY A 94 11.65 15.65 5.14
C GLY A 94 12.00 14.26 5.68
N ALA A 95 12.84 13.51 4.95
CA ALA A 95 13.21 12.12 5.32
C ALA A 95 13.71 11.99 6.77
N LYS A 96 14.56 12.91 7.25
CA LYS A 96 15.01 12.93 8.65
C LYS A 96 13.87 13.17 9.65
N GLY A 97 12.88 13.97 9.27
CA GLY A 97 11.68 14.21 10.09
C GLY A 97 10.81 12.97 10.18
N ALA A 98 10.58 12.29 9.05
CA ALA A 98 9.83 11.04 9.00
C ALA A 98 10.51 9.91 9.82
N ILE A 99 11.82 9.72 9.66
CA ILE A 99 12.60 8.77 10.47
C ILE A 99 12.49 9.10 11.96
N ARG A 100 12.59 10.38 12.34
CA ARG A 100 12.44 10.79 13.74
C ARG A 100 11.03 10.49 14.27
N ALA A 101 9.99 10.67 13.46
CA ALA A 101 8.63 10.34 13.87
C ALA A 101 8.45 8.83 14.13
N LEU A 102 9.04 7.98 13.28
CA LEU A 102 9.07 6.52 13.51
C LEU A 102 9.83 6.18 14.80
N GLN A 103 11.02 6.76 15.00
CA GLN A 103 11.82 6.56 16.21
C GLN A 103 11.06 7.00 17.46
N GLN A 104 10.46 8.19 17.44
CA GLN A 104 9.69 8.71 18.57
C GLN A 104 8.51 7.80 18.91
N ALA A 105 7.78 7.30 17.91
CA ALA A 105 6.68 6.36 18.14
C ALA A 105 7.16 5.05 18.78
N MET A 106 8.32 4.52 18.36
CA MET A 106 8.91 3.35 19.03
C MET A 106 9.34 3.68 20.46
N ASP A 107 10.03 4.80 20.68
CA ASP A 107 10.49 5.21 22.02
C ASP A 107 9.32 5.38 23.00
N ASP A 108 8.19 5.93 22.54
CA ASP A 108 7.02 6.20 23.38
C ASP A 108 6.19 4.96 23.68
N TYR A 109 6.05 4.03 22.73
CA TYR A 109 5.09 2.92 22.81
C TYR A 109 5.71 1.53 22.94
N HIS A 110 6.93 1.33 22.44
CA HIS A 110 7.68 0.07 22.39
C HIS A 110 9.19 0.33 22.58
N PRO A 111 9.61 0.85 23.75
CA PRO A 111 10.99 1.34 23.98
C PRO A 111 12.07 0.25 23.83
N GLU A 112 11.70 -1.02 23.91
CA GLU A 112 12.56 -2.16 23.59
C GLU A 112 13.01 -2.19 22.13
N TRP A 113 12.21 -1.66 21.20
CA TRP A 113 12.54 -1.48 19.79
C TRP A 113 13.20 -0.12 19.55
N GLY A 114 12.83 0.90 20.33
CA GLY A 114 13.46 2.23 20.26
C GLY A 114 14.97 2.22 20.57
N GLN A 115 15.44 1.25 21.35
CA GLN A 115 16.87 1.07 21.64
C GLN A 115 17.67 0.44 20.48
N GLU A 116 17.00 -0.11 19.47
CA GLU A 116 17.67 -0.76 18.34
C GLU A 116 18.32 0.29 17.44
N VAL A 117 19.60 0.08 17.11
CA VAL A 117 20.37 1.08 16.39
C VAL A 117 19.86 1.16 14.95
N ASP A 118 19.40 2.35 14.57
CA ASP A 118 18.99 2.70 13.19
C ASP A 118 17.78 1.91 12.65
N LEU A 119 16.97 1.32 13.52
CA LEU A 119 15.75 0.60 13.10
C LEU A 119 14.76 1.52 12.36
N ALA A 120 14.58 2.76 12.83
CA ALA A 120 13.72 3.73 12.16
C ALA A 120 14.23 4.10 10.76
N GLY A 121 15.55 4.24 10.60
CA GLY A 121 16.19 4.48 9.31
C GLY A 121 16.03 3.29 8.39
N TYR A 122 16.25 2.07 8.90
CA TYR A 122 16.04 0.83 8.19
C TYR A 122 14.60 0.71 7.64
N LEU A 123 13.59 0.95 8.48
CA LEU A 123 12.18 0.90 8.09
C LEU A 123 11.85 1.91 6.99
N TRP A 124 12.38 3.13 7.09
CA TRP A 124 12.20 4.18 6.09
C TRP A 124 12.85 3.84 4.75
N ASP A 125 14.07 3.30 4.76
CA ASP A 125 14.77 2.99 3.52
C ASP A 125 14.18 1.75 2.82
N HIS A 126 13.68 0.78 3.59
CA HIS A 126 13.17 -0.49 3.06
C HIS A 126 11.68 -0.46 2.71
N SER A 127 10.89 0.46 3.29
CA SER A 127 9.47 0.64 2.95
C SER A 127 9.25 0.89 1.46
N ALA A 128 10.14 1.67 0.83
CA ALA A 128 10.10 2.02 -0.59
C ALA A 128 10.90 1.06 -1.49
N ALA A 129 11.53 0.01 -0.94
CA ALA A 129 12.28 -0.95 -1.74
C ALA A 129 11.37 -1.62 -2.79
N GLN A 130 11.92 -1.95 -3.96
CA GLN A 130 11.17 -2.43 -5.13
C GLN A 130 10.22 -3.62 -4.86
N MET A 131 10.54 -4.44 -3.86
CA MET A 131 9.78 -5.63 -3.47
C MET A 131 8.81 -5.41 -2.30
N ILE A 132 8.88 -4.27 -1.63
CA ILE A 132 8.06 -3.90 -0.48
C ILE A 132 7.05 -2.85 -0.96
N GLY A 133 7.37 -1.57 -1.01
CA GLY A 133 6.38 -0.57 -1.44
C GLY A 133 5.17 -0.53 -0.49
N VAL A 134 5.44 -0.53 0.82
CA VAL A 134 4.46 -0.48 1.91
C VAL A 134 4.83 0.71 2.78
N ASN A 135 3.85 1.50 3.23
CA ASN A 135 4.08 2.60 4.17
C ASN A 135 4.95 2.16 5.37
N PRO A 136 6.00 2.90 5.73
CA PRO A 136 6.93 2.51 6.81
C PRO A 136 6.25 2.33 8.17
N ARG A 137 5.16 3.06 8.45
CA ARG A 137 4.36 2.92 9.69
C ARG A 137 3.57 1.63 9.68
N VAL A 138 2.99 1.26 8.54
CA VAL A 138 2.31 -0.04 8.36
C VAL A 138 3.31 -1.18 8.53
N LEU A 139 4.51 -1.05 7.94
CA LEU A 139 5.57 -2.05 8.06
C LEU A 139 6.01 -2.22 9.53
N LEU A 140 6.27 -1.11 10.24
CA LEU A 140 6.64 -1.13 11.66
C LEU A 140 5.60 -1.85 12.51
N VAL A 141 4.33 -1.44 12.45
CA VAL A 141 3.28 -2.03 13.28
C VAL A 141 3.05 -3.49 12.93
N THR A 142 3.14 -3.85 11.65
CA THR A 142 2.98 -5.25 11.23
C THR A 142 4.13 -6.11 11.75
N ALA A 143 5.37 -5.66 11.61
CA ALA A 143 6.53 -6.38 12.13
C ALA A 143 6.48 -6.51 13.65
N GLY A 144 6.15 -5.43 14.35
CA GLY A 144 5.98 -5.42 15.80
C GLY A 144 4.94 -6.43 16.27
N VAL A 145 3.73 -6.42 15.70
CA VAL A 145 2.66 -7.37 16.05
C VAL A 145 2.99 -8.81 15.62
N ALA A 146 3.74 -9.00 14.54
CA ALA A 146 4.18 -10.33 14.11
C ALA A 146 5.20 -10.95 15.08
N LEU A 147 6.10 -10.12 15.61
CA LEU A 147 7.18 -10.48 16.53
C LEU A 147 6.80 -10.29 18.01
N ASP A 148 5.52 -10.02 18.29
CA ASP A 148 4.98 -9.72 19.62
C ASP A 148 5.81 -8.64 20.38
N TRP A 149 6.33 -7.65 19.63
CA TRP A 149 7.17 -6.55 20.09
C TRP A 149 8.37 -6.98 20.93
N GLN A 150 8.86 -8.21 20.77
CA GLN A 150 10.02 -8.68 21.52
C GLN A 150 11.28 -7.95 21.06
N ALA A 151 12.14 -7.57 22.03
CA ALA A 151 13.41 -6.91 21.74
C ALA A 151 14.26 -7.73 20.75
N PHE A 152 15.00 -7.04 19.85
CA PHE A 152 15.89 -7.65 18.85
C PHE A 152 17.14 -8.29 19.49
N LYS A 153 16.98 -9.35 20.28
CA LYS A 153 18.12 -10.15 20.76
C LYS A 153 18.59 -11.07 19.64
N ASN A 154 19.54 -10.60 18.83
CA ASN A 154 20.10 -11.33 17.68
C ASN A 154 19.12 -11.53 16.51
N HIS A 155 18.05 -10.73 16.43
CA HIS A 155 17.13 -10.78 15.31
C HIS A 155 17.74 -10.08 14.10
N ASP A 156 17.67 -10.72 12.94
CA ASP A 156 18.07 -10.14 11.67
C ASP A 156 16.97 -9.15 11.24
N LEU A 157 17.34 -7.90 10.93
CA LEU A 157 16.41 -6.93 10.34
C LEU A 157 15.80 -7.45 9.03
N GLY A 158 16.43 -8.46 8.40
CA GLY A 158 15.87 -9.24 7.31
C GLY A 158 14.47 -9.82 7.59
N ASP A 159 14.13 -10.13 8.84
CA ASP A 159 12.77 -10.59 9.21
C ASP A 159 11.73 -9.50 8.92
N ILE A 160 12.06 -8.22 9.15
CA ILE A 160 11.19 -7.08 8.84
C ILE A 160 11.03 -6.93 7.32
N SER A 161 12.13 -7.06 6.56
CA SER A 161 12.06 -7.06 5.10
C SER A 161 11.15 -8.17 4.58
N GLN A 162 11.21 -9.36 5.18
CA GLN A 162 10.34 -10.47 4.81
C GLN A 162 8.87 -10.16 5.08
N VAL A 163 8.54 -9.47 6.18
CA VAL A 163 7.18 -8.95 6.43
C VAL A 163 6.73 -8.06 5.29
N GLY A 164 7.56 -7.08 4.89
CA GLY A 164 7.27 -6.18 3.79
C GLY A 164 7.00 -6.92 2.48
N VAL A 165 7.87 -7.86 2.10
CA VAL A 165 7.73 -8.65 0.87
C VAL A 165 6.44 -9.45 0.88
N THR A 166 6.09 -10.10 2.00
CA THR A 166 4.88 -10.92 2.11
C THR A 166 3.61 -10.07 2.05
N LEU A 167 3.59 -8.91 2.72
CA LEU A 167 2.49 -7.95 2.61
C LEU A 167 2.25 -7.52 1.16
N THR A 168 3.32 -7.17 0.45
CA THR A 168 3.25 -6.74 -0.96
C THR A 168 2.78 -7.84 -1.88
N GLN A 169 3.21 -9.08 -1.62
CA GLN A 169 2.74 -10.24 -2.35
C GLN A 169 1.23 -10.40 -2.20
N HIS A 170 0.71 -10.46 -0.97
CA HIS A 170 -0.73 -10.61 -0.73
C HIS A 170 -1.55 -9.44 -1.27
N TYR A 171 -1.03 -8.22 -1.14
CA TYR A 171 -1.64 -7.03 -1.72
C TYR A 171 -1.80 -7.17 -3.24
N ARG A 172 -0.72 -7.53 -3.96
CA ARG A 172 -0.76 -7.69 -5.42
C ARG A 172 -1.62 -8.87 -5.85
N GLU A 173 -1.52 -10.00 -5.15
CA GLU A 173 -2.36 -11.18 -5.39
C GLU A 173 -3.84 -10.81 -5.33
N PHE A 174 -4.27 -10.12 -4.28
CA PHE A 174 -5.67 -9.70 -4.16
C PHE A 174 -6.06 -8.66 -5.20
N ARG A 175 -5.24 -7.63 -5.39
CA ARG A 175 -5.54 -6.50 -6.29
C ARG A 175 -5.77 -6.95 -7.74
N PHE A 176 -5.07 -7.98 -8.21
CA PHE A 176 -5.10 -8.39 -9.61
C PHE A 176 -5.77 -9.75 -9.88
N ASN A 177 -6.30 -10.42 -8.85
CA ASN A 177 -6.96 -11.72 -8.99
C ASN A 177 -8.46 -11.61 -8.68
N GLU A 178 -9.28 -11.47 -9.71
CA GLU A 178 -10.75 -11.37 -9.59
C GLU A 178 -11.38 -12.59 -8.91
N ALA A 179 -10.84 -13.80 -9.14
CA ALA A 179 -11.33 -15.01 -8.50
C ALA A 179 -11.07 -14.98 -6.98
N LEU A 180 -9.91 -14.44 -6.56
CA LEU A 180 -9.59 -14.26 -5.15
C LEU A 180 -10.47 -13.19 -4.50
N GLN A 181 -10.73 -12.07 -5.19
CA GLN A 181 -11.65 -11.04 -4.72
C GLN A 181 -13.07 -11.60 -4.53
N ALA A 182 -13.53 -12.44 -5.45
CA ALA A 182 -14.83 -13.10 -5.36
C ALA A 182 -14.93 -14.10 -4.19
N LEU A 183 -13.81 -14.68 -3.73
CA LEU A 183 -13.77 -15.55 -2.55
C LEU A 183 -13.86 -14.77 -1.24
N TYR A 184 -13.46 -13.50 -1.23
CA TYR A 184 -13.48 -12.64 -0.05
C TYR A 184 -14.24 -11.32 -0.29
N PRO A 185 -15.54 -11.39 -0.63
CA PRO A 185 -16.34 -10.20 -0.98
C PRO A 185 -16.55 -9.24 0.19
N GLN A 186 -16.30 -9.69 1.43
CA GLN A 186 -16.41 -8.89 2.64
C GLN A 186 -15.18 -8.00 2.91
N ILE A 187 -14.09 -8.13 2.15
CA ILE A 187 -12.87 -7.37 2.37
C ILE A 187 -12.87 -6.13 1.49
N ALA A 188 -12.63 -4.98 2.12
CA ALA A 188 -12.84 -3.69 1.49
C ALA A 188 -11.92 -3.39 0.30
N ASN A 189 -10.65 -3.74 0.46
CA ASN A 189 -9.60 -3.37 -0.48
C ASN A 189 -8.39 -4.33 -0.32
N ALA A 190 -7.44 -4.21 -1.24
CA ALA A 190 -6.23 -5.05 -1.24
C ALA A 190 -5.34 -4.83 -0.02
N ALA A 191 -5.31 -3.63 0.56
CA ALA A 191 -4.53 -3.34 1.75
C ALA A 191 -5.07 -4.09 2.99
N SER A 192 -6.38 -4.08 3.17
CA SER A 192 -7.06 -4.83 4.22
C SER A 192 -6.92 -6.34 4.03
N TYR A 193 -6.96 -6.81 2.78
CA TYR A 193 -6.68 -8.22 2.47
C TYR A 193 -5.23 -8.59 2.84
N ALA A 194 -4.25 -7.77 2.47
CA ALA A 194 -2.84 -8.05 2.72
C ALA A 194 -2.56 -8.31 4.21
N LEU A 195 -3.08 -7.44 5.08
CA LEU A 195 -2.99 -7.61 6.53
C LEU A 195 -3.75 -8.85 7.02
N TYR A 196 -4.96 -9.08 6.51
CA TYR A 196 -5.78 -10.23 6.89
C TYR A 196 -5.11 -11.56 6.52
N ALA A 197 -4.57 -11.68 5.31
CA ALA A 197 -3.85 -12.85 4.85
C ALA A 197 -2.51 -13.02 5.58
N PHE A 198 -1.76 -11.94 5.80
CA PHE A 198 -0.48 -11.97 6.50
C PHE A 198 -0.62 -12.55 7.93
N PHE A 199 -1.65 -12.15 8.67
CA PHE A 199 -1.95 -12.71 9.99
C PHE A 199 -2.74 -14.02 9.93
N ASN A 200 -2.69 -14.74 8.81
CA ASN A 200 -3.36 -16.03 8.61
C ASN A 200 -4.84 -15.99 9.01
N TYR A 201 -5.52 -14.91 8.61
CA TYR A 201 -6.94 -14.69 8.85
C TYR A 201 -7.34 -14.54 10.34
N ASP A 202 -6.38 -14.25 11.22
CA ASP A 202 -6.61 -14.04 12.65
C ASP A 202 -7.17 -12.64 12.94
N LEU A 203 -8.49 -12.57 13.15
CA LEU A 203 -9.19 -11.33 13.50
C LEU A 203 -8.72 -10.71 14.83
N LYS A 204 -8.20 -11.51 15.78
CA LYS A 204 -7.68 -10.97 17.04
C LYS A 204 -6.36 -10.26 16.80
N LYS A 205 -5.45 -10.85 16.01
CA LYS A 205 -4.20 -10.17 15.62
C LYS A 205 -4.47 -8.91 14.80
N LEU A 206 -5.46 -8.93 13.90
CA LEU A 206 -5.87 -7.72 13.20
C LEU A 206 -6.39 -6.62 14.12
N ASN A 207 -7.21 -6.96 15.11
CA ASN A 207 -7.69 -5.98 16.08
C ASN A 207 -6.54 -5.39 16.91
N VAL A 208 -5.58 -6.23 17.34
CA VAL A 208 -4.36 -5.75 18.00
C VAL A 208 -3.60 -4.79 17.09
N TRP A 209 -3.40 -5.16 15.81
CA TRP A 209 -2.73 -4.32 14.84
C TRP A 209 -3.43 -2.96 14.66
N GLN A 210 -4.76 -2.92 14.55
CA GLN A 210 -5.52 -1.67 14.41
C GLN A 210 -5.33 -0.77 15.63
N LEU A 211 -5.43 -1.33 16.84
CA LEU A 211 -5.24 -0.59 18.07
C LEU A 211 -3.81 -0.04 18.19
N GLU A 212 -2.80 -0.84 17.81
CA GLU A 212 -1.40 -0.39 17.80
C GLU A 212 -1.17 0.73 16.78
N TYR A 213 -1.69 0.58 15.56
CA TYR A 213 -1.56 1.62 14.53
C TYR A 213 -2.26 2.92 14.95
N ASP A 214 -3.50 2.84 15.42
CA ASP A 214 -4.27 4.01 15.87
C ASP A 214 -3.58 4.69 17.07
N ARG A 215 -3.02 3.92 18.00
CA ARG A 215 -2.26 4.44 19.15
C ARG A 215 -0.97 5.15 18.74
N MET A 216 -0.19 4.57 17.83
CA MET A 216 1.12 5.11 17.45
C MET A 216 1.02 6.25 16.43
N PHE A 217 0.06 6.19 15.51
CA PHE A 217 0.03 7.03 14.31
C PHE A 217 -1.33 7.67 14.02
N GLY A 218 -2.40 7.34 14.76
CA GLY A 218 -3.76 7.81 14.47
C GLY A 218 -3.89 9.34 14.42
N ASP A 219 -3.13 10.06 15.23
CA ASP A 219 -3.16 11.54 15.27
C ASP A 219 -2.42 12.20 14.10
N ILE A 220 -1.49 11.49 13.46
CA ILE A 220 -0.61 12.02 12.41
C ILE A 220 -0.89 11.44 11.03
N GLN A 221 -1.44 10.23 10.95
CA GLN A 221 -1.94 9.62 9.72
C GLN A 221 -3.02 8.61 10.09
N PRO A 222 -4.28 9.05 10.16
CA PRO A 222 -5.41 8.15 10.41
C PRO A 222 -5.41 7.03 9.39
N ARG A 223 -5.64 5.79 9.83
CA ARG A 223 -5.75 4.63 8.93
C ARG A 223 -6.96 4.70 7.98
N ILE A 224 -7.94 5.54 8.24
CA ILE A 224 -9.08 5.82 7.35
C ILE A 224 -8.92 7.25 6.86
N ASN A 225 -8.89 7.43 5.53
CA ASN A 225 -8.92 8.77 4.96
C ASN A 225 -10.31 9.39 5.17
N THR A 226 -10.37 10.43 6.00
CA THR A 226 -11.60 11.18 6.27
C THR A 226 -11.81 12.34 5.29
N GLU A 227 -10.82 12.64 4.44
CA GLU A 227 -10.94 13.68 3.43
C GLU A 227 -11.81 13.17 2.28
N GLY A 228 -13.07 13.63 2.24
CA GLY A 228 -14.05 13.26 1.22
C GLY A 228 -15.28 12.51 1.71
N CYS A 229 -15.46 12.37 3.03
CA CYS A 229 -16.75 12.06 3.64
C CYS A 229 -17.57 13.33 3.90
#